data_AF-A0A5J6MLQ9-F1
#
_entry.id   AF-A0A5J6MLQ9-F1
#
_cell.length_a   1.000
_cell.length_b   1.000
_cell.length_c   1.000
_cell.angle_alpha   90.00
_cell.angle_beta   90.00
_cell.angle_gamma   90.00
#
_symmetry.space_group_name_H-M   'P 1'
#
loop_
_entity.id
_entity.type
_entity.pdbx_description
1 polymer ?
#
loop_
_entity_poly.entity_id
_entity_poly.type
_entity_poly.pdbx_seq_one_letter_code
_entity_poly.pdbx_strand_id
1 'polypeptide(L)'
;MSAKIEDLARRRAEREQRSQREAPASRDAGAPATKGGRCPICGRPRDPAHRPFCSKRCAEIDLGRWLKESYRVRTDESPEDEVPRKEGDEE
;
A
#
# COMPACT_ATOMS: atom_id res chain seq x y z
N MET A 1 32.54 20.39 -45.07
CA MET A 1 31.60 19.26 -44.85
C MET A 1 31.90 18.51 -43.55
N SER A 2 33.18 18.37 -43.16
CA SER A 2 33.60 17.70 -41.91
C SER A 2 33.08 18.33 -40.62
N ALA A 3 33.05 19.67 -40.52
CA ALA A 3 32.55 20.35 -39.32
C ALA A 3 31.06 20.07 -39.00
N LYS A 4 30.24 19.75 -40.01
CA LYS A 4 28.82 19.36 -39.80
C LYS A 4 28.72 17.93 -39.25
N ILE A 5 29.66 17.05 -39.59
CA ILE A 5 29.72 15.67 -39.09
C ILE A 5 30.10 15.66 -37.62
N GLU A 6 31.09 16.48 -37.22
CA GLU A 6 31.51 16.61 -35.83
C GLU A 6 30.42 17.22 -34.94
N ASP A 7 29.69 18.22 -35.43
CA ASP A 7 28.55 18.83 -34.72
C ASP A 7 27.39 17.82 -34.54
N LEU A 8 27.08 17.03 -35.58
CA LEU A 8 26.09 15.96 -35.49
C LEU A 8 26.51 14.84 -34.53
N ALA A 9 27.80 14.47 -34.51
CA ALA A 9 28.33 13.49 -33.57
C ALA A 9 28.25 13.99 -32.13
N ARG A 10 28.57 15.27 -31.89
CA ARG A 10 28.48 15.91 -30.57
C ARG A 10 27.04 15.96 -30.07
N ARG A 11 26.10 16.40 -30.91
CA ARG A 11 24.65 16.40 -30.59
C ARG A 11 24.08 15.01 -30.35
N ARG A 12 24.62 13.97 -31.01
CA ARG A 12 24.23 12.57 -30.80
C ARG A 12 24.73 12.08 -29.45
N ALA A 13 25.99 12.35 -29.11
CA ALA A 13 26.58 12.02 -27.81
C ALA A 13 25.88 12.74 -26.64
N GLU A 14 25.49 14.00 -26.81
CA GLU A 14 24.75 14.77 -25.80
C GLU A 14 23.35 14.19 -25.53
N ARG A 15 22.63 13.76 -26.58
CA ARG A 15 21.34 13.06 -26.42
C ARG A 15 21.48 11.74 -25.68
N GLU A 16 22.53 10.98 -25.98
CA GLU A 16 22.81 9.68 -25.37
C GLU A 16 23.20 9.82 -23.89
N GLN A 17 23.98 10.85 -23.53
CA GLN A 17 24.31 11.15 -22.13
C GLN A 17 23.10 11.66 -21.34
N ARG A 18 22.21 12.45 -21.96
CA ARG A 18 20.96 12.90 -21.34
C ARG A 18 20.05 11.72 -20.99
N SER A 19 19.93 10.73 -21.89
CA SER A 19 19.11 9.54 -21.65
C SER A 19 19.66 8.63 -20.55
N GLN A 20 20.98 8.63 -20.33
CA GLN A 20 21.61 7.81 -19.28
C GLN A 20 21.51 8.45 -17.88
N ARG A 21 21.43 9.79 -17.77
CA ARG A 21 21.24 10.48 -16.48
C ARG A 21 19.78 10.48 -16.01
N GLU A 22 18.82 10.29 -16.91
CA GLU A 22 17.39 10.11 -16.60
C GLU A 22 17.09 8.63 -16.26
N ALA A 23 17.85 8.06 -15.32
CA ALA A 23 17.48 6.78 -14.71
C ALA A 23 16.22 7.01 -13.85
N PRO A 24 15.11 6.27 -14.05
CA PRO A 24 13.97 6.42 -13.17
C PRO A 24 14.35 5.87 -11.80
N ALA A 25 14.38 6.75 -10.80
CA ALA A 25 14.29 6.38 -9.39
C ALA A 25 12.88 5.84 -9.09
N SER A 26 12.49 4.74 -9.72
CA SER A 26 11.25 4.04 -9.40
C SER A 26 11.54 2.91 -8.42
N ARG A 27 11.57 3.27 -7.14
CA ARG A 27 11.32 2.34 -6.02
C ARG A 27 9.89 1.80 -5.99
N ASP A 28 9.12 2.01 -7.06
CA ASP A 28 7.77 1.49 -7.25
C ASP A 28 7.72 0.66 -8.53
N ALA A 29 8.60 -0.35 -8.62
CA ALA A 29 8.34 -1.48 -9.50
C ALA A 29 7.23 -2.29 -8.82
N GLY A 30 5.99 -1.91 -9.14
CA GLY A 30 4.76 -2.49 -8.63
C GLY A 30 4.87 -4.00 -8.47
N ALA A 31 4.74 -4.44 -7.22
CA ALA A 31 4.62 -5.85 -6.90
C ALA A 31 3.51 -6.46 -7.78
N PRO A 32 3.72 -7.65 -8.37
CA PRO A 32 2.72 -8.27 -9.22
C PRO A 32 1.41 -8.35 -8.44
N ALA A 33 0.31 -7.95 -9.09
CA ALA A 33 -1.03 -8.08 -8.57
C ALA A 33 -1.36 -9.57 -8.43
N THR A 34 -0.89 -10.19 -7.35
CA THR A 34 -1.17 -11.58 -7.03
C THR A 34 -2.67 -11.70 -6.86
N LYS A 35 -3.30 -12.68 -7.54
CA LYS A 35 -4.74 -12.96 -7.41
C LYS A 35 -5.19 -13.28 -5.96
N GLY A 36 -4.25 -13.44 -5.01
CA GLY A 36 -4.51 -13.27 -3.59
C GLY A 36 -4.12 -11.85 -3.19
N GLY A 37 -5.09 -11.01 -2.85
CA GLY A 37 -4.92 -9.56 -2.68
C GLY A 37 -3.84 -9.08 -1.70
N ARG A 38 -3.89 -7.81 -1.30
CA ARG A 38 -2.86 -7.21 -0.45
C ARG A 38 -3.02 -7.57 1.02
N CYS A 39 -1.91 -7.60 1.76
CA CYS A 39 -1.91 -7.75 3.21
C CYS A 39 -2.58 -6.52 3.86
N PRO A 40 -3.57 -6.68 4.75
CA PRO A 40 -4.28 -5.55 5.37
C PRO A 40 -3.42 -4.77 6.37
N ILE A 41 -2.29 -5.33 6.81
CA ILE A 41 -1.40 -4.71 7.81
C ILE A 41 -0.33 -3.83 7.16
N CYS A 42 0.23 -4.25 6.02
CA CYS A 42 1.36 -3.56 5.39
C CYS A 42 1.30 -3.40 3.87
N GLY A 43 0.24 -3.86 3.20
CA GLY A 43 0.02 -3.68 1.76
C GLY A 43 0.82 -4.61 0.83
N ARG A 44 1.82 -5.35 1.34
CA ARG A 44 2.60 -6.33 0.54
C ARG A 44 1.74 -7.49 0.01
N PRO A 45 2.18 -8.19 -1.06
CA PRO A 45 1.51 -9.38 -1.55
C PRO A 45 1.33 -10.42 -0.45
N ARG A 46 0.16 -11.09 -0.42
CA ARG A 46 -0.12 -12.15 0.53
C ARG A 46 0.76 -13.37 0.28
N ASP A 47 1.15 -14.02 1.36
CA ASP A 47 1.79 -15.34 1.31
C ASP A 47 0.70 -16.41 1.49
N PRO A 48 0.59 -17.41 0.60
CA PRO A 48 -0.35 -18.51 0.74
C PRO A 48 -0.36 -19.19 2.12
N ALA A 49 0.81 -19.35 2.75
CA ALA A 49 0.93 -19.98 4.06
C ALA A 49 0.42 -19.09 5.22
N HIS A 50 0.33 -17.78 4.99
CA HIS A 50 0.00 -16.79 6.02
C HIS A 50 -1.25 -15.97 5.69
N ARG A 51 -2.09 -16.41 4.74
CA ARG A 51 -3.31 -15.69 4.33
C ARG A 51 -4.20 -15.41 5.56
N PRO A 52 -4.75 -14.19 5.69
CA PRO A 52 -4.79 -13.08 4.73
C PRO A 52 -3.59 -12.11 4.76
N PHE A 53 -2.48 -12.48 5.41
CA PHE A 53 -1.30 -11.65 5.60
C PHE A 53 -0.13 -12.03 4.68
N CYS A 54 0.97 -11.26 4.76
CA CYS A 54 2.21 -11.57 4.05
C CYS A 54 3.23 -12.35 4.91
N SER A 55 3.03 -12.46 6.23
CA SER A 55 3.94 -13.17 7.15
C SER A 55 3.33 -13.36 8.53
N LYS A 56 3.91 -14.27 9.34
CA LYS A 56 3.61 -14.45 10.77
C LYS A 56 3.66 -13.13 11.55
N ARG A 57 4.67 -12.28 11.32
CA ARG A 57 4.81 -10.99 12.00
C ARG A 57 3.60 -10.07 11.78
N CYS A 58 3.02 -10.05 10.59
CA CYS A 58 1.82 -9.25 10.33
C CYS A 58 0.58 -9.81 11.03
N ALA A 59 0.47 -11.14 11.13
CA ALA A 59 -0.61 -11.78 11.89
C ALA A 59 -0.52 -11.45 13.40
N GLU A 60 0.69 -11.44 13.97
CA GLU A 60 0.90 -11.07 15.38
C GLU A 60 0.57 -9.59 15.65
N ILE A 61 0.88 -8.70 14.71
CA ILE A 61 0.52 -7.27 14.81
C ILE A 61 -1.01 -7.11 14.80
N ASP A 62 -1.70 -7.81 13.91
CA ASP A 62 -3.16 -7.80 13.83
C ASP A 62 -3.79 -8.30 15.15
N LEU A 63 -3.29 -9.42 15.67
CA LEU A 63 -3.70 -9.95 16.96
C LEU A 63 -3.47 -8.93 18.08
N GLY A 64 -2.33 -8.23 18.08
CA GLY A 64 -2.04 -7.17 19.04
C GLY A 64 -3.01 -5.99 18.95
N ARG A 65 -3.52 -5.63 17.76
CA ARG A 65 -4.56 -4.61 17.60
C ARG A 65 -5.90 -5.07 18.16
N TRP A 66 -6.20 -6.36 18.00
CA TRP A 66 -7.42 -6.95 18.55
C TRP A 66 -7.41 -6.97 20.08
N LEU A 67 -6.31 -7.44 20.68
CA LEU A 67 -6.13 -7.47 22.14
C LEU A 67 -6.11 -6.06 22.76
N LYS A 68 -5.79 -5.03 21.98
CA LYS A 68 -5.81 -3.62 22.41
C LYS A 68 -7.13 -2.91 22.07
N GLU A 69 -8.15 -3.65 21.65
CA GLU A 69 -9.47 -3.11 21.28
C GLU A 69 -9.38 -1.91 20.32
N SER A 70 -8.39 -1.96 19.41
CA SER A 70 -8.10 -0.84 18.52
C SER A 70 -9.05 -0.77 17.31
N TYR A 71 -9.82 -1.83 17.08
CA TYR A 71 -10.84 -1.87 16.03
C TYR A 71 -12.12 -1.19 16.52
N ARG A 72 -12.63 -0.24 15.74
CA ARG A 72 -13.88 0.49 16.01
C ARG A 72 -14.83 0.31 14.84
N VAL A 73 -16.10 0.04 15.15
CA VAL A 73 -17.19 0.04 14.18
C VAL A 73 -17.74 1.46 14.11
N ARG A 74 -17.95 1.97 12.90
CA ARG A 74 -18.64 3.26 12.74
C ARG A 74 -20.12 3.01 12.99
N THR A 75 -20.71 3.76 13.91
CA THR A 75 -22.15 3.81 14.15
C THR A 75 -22.72 5.03 13.41
N ASP A 76 -23.99 4.92 12.99
CA ASP A 76 -24.76 6.06 12.48
C ASP A 76 -25.47 6.82 13.62
N GLU A 77 -25.40 6.29 14.85
CA GLU A 77 -25.96 6.89 16.06
C GLU A 77 -25.21 8.18 16.39
N SER A 78 -25.92 9.31 16.38
CA SER A 78 -25.43 10.57 16.93
C SER A 78 -25.38 10.44 18.46
N PRO A 79 -24.41 11.06 19.17
CA PRO A 79 -24.35 11.01 20.63
C PRO A 79 -25.61 11.54 21.35
N GLU A 80 -26.57 12.13 20.62
CA GLU A 80 -27.86 12.58 21.13
C GLU A 80 -28.99 11.53 21.00
N ASP A 81 -28.78 10.43 20.28
CA ASP A 81 -29.76 9.35 20.06
C ASP A 81 -29.69 8.25 21.14
N GLU A 82 -29.43 8.60 22.41
CA GLU A 82 -29.53 7.66 23.53
C GLU A 82 -31.01 7.29 23.77
N VAL A 83 -31.52 6.33 23.00
CA VAL A 83 -32.83 5.71 23.28
C VAL A 83 -32.74 4.94 24.60
N PRO A 84 -33.61 5.23 25.60
CA PRO A 84 -33.62 4.49 26.86
C PRO A 84 -33.74 2.99 26.59
N ARG A 85 -32.78 2.20 27.08
CA ARG A 85 -32.90 0.74 27.11
C ARG A 85 -34.23 0.43 27.80
N LYS A 86 -35.18 -0.18 27.09
CA LYS A 86 -36.40 -0.68 27.70
C LYS A 86 -36.02 -1.65 28.81
N GLU A 87 -36.22 -1.23 30.06
CA GLU A 87 -36.38 -2.14 31.19
C GLU A 87 -37.68 -2.92 30.95
N GLY A 88 -37.56 -4.24 30.89
CA GLY A 88 -38.63 -5.22 30.90
C GLY A 88 -37.92 -6.54 31.20
N ASP A 89 -38.34 -7.35 32.16
CA ASP A 89 -39.68 -7.60 32.68
C ASP A 89 -39.46 -8.36 34.00
N GLU A 90 -39.92 -7.83 35.13
CA GLU A 90 -40.04 -8.61 36.37
C GLU A 90 -41.34 -9.41 36.29
N GLU A 91 -41.26 -10.73 36.20
CA GLU A 91 -42.24 -11.67 36.77
C GLU A 91 -41.58 -12.99 37.20
#